data_AF-F7S6Y3-F1
#
_entry.id   AF-F7S6Y3-F1
#
_cell.length_a   1.000
_cell.length_b   1.000
_cell.length_c   1.000
_cell.angle_alpha   90.00
_cell.angle_beta   90.00
_cell.angle_gamma   90.00
#
_symmetry.space_group_name_H-M   'P 1'
#
loop_
_entity.id
_entity.type
_entity.pdbx_description
1 polymer ?
#
loop_
_entity_poly.entity_id
_entity_poly.type
_entity_poly.pdbx_seq_one_letter_code
_entity_poly.pdbx_strand_id
1 'polypeptide(L)'
;MMCCDGARGGAVRPRDFRRFAAAVLEAQGLRPARHQLAMIDALERVAAGQVDRLMVQMPPGAAKSTYASVLFPAFWFTRHPAGEVIAASHTASLAEYFGRRLRALIAEAGEDFGLLLDAGNRAAGRFSLQGGGQYFAAGVRGPITGRRADLILIDDPVKSWAEADSRAARDALHDWYRAELLSRLKPGGRVVLVMTRWHEDDLAGRLMARESGWTVLRLPALAEADDPLGRAPGEALWPEWEDARAIARRRATVGERVFAALYQQRPMRDGGTLFELDRLGFVDAPPAVVRTVRAWDLAATAASAGRNPDWTVGLKLGLTADGTHVVLDVVRVRAGPAAV
;
A
#
# COMPACT_ATOMS: atom_id res chain seq x y z
N MET A 1 -26.79 -55.37 -20.62
CA MET A 1 -25.42 -54.83 -20.44
C MET A 1 -25.58 -53.36 -20.14
N MET A 2 -25.54 -52.99 -18.86
CA MET A 2 -25.74 -51.62 -18.39
C MET A 2 -24.56 -50.76 -18.83
N CYS A 3 -24.82 -49.71 -19.60
CA CYS A 3 -23.87 -48.63 -19.79
C CYS A 3 -23.78 -47.83 -18.49
N CYS A 4 -22.61 -47.85 -17.87
CA CYS A 4 -22.28 -47.00 -16.74
C CYS A 4 -22.23 -45.53 -17.20
N ASP A 5 -23.21 -44.74 -16.79
CA ASP A 5 -23.13 -43.28 -16.81
C ASP A 5 -22.12 -42.84 -15.75
N GLY A 6 -20.91 -42.49 -16.21
CA GLY A 6 -19.91 -41.82 -15.39
C GLY A 6 -20.30 -40.36 -15.16
N ALA A 7 -21.03 -40.11 -14.07
CA ALA A 7 -21.30 -38.76 -13.60
C ALA A 7 -19.98 -38.06 -13.21
N ARG A 8 -19.42 -37.25 -14.12
CA ARG A 8 -18.41 -36.24 -13.77
C ARG A 8 -19.14 -35.14 -13.01
N GLY A 9 -18.83 -34.98 -11.72
CA GLY A 9 -19.39 -33.92 -10.89
C GLY A 9 -19.20 -32.56 -11.54
N GLY A 10 -20.29 -31.79 -11.69
CA GLY A 10 -20.23 -30.48 -12.31
C GLY A 10 -19.37 -29.51 -11.50
N ALA A 11 -18.54 -28.72 -12.17
CA ALA A 11 -17.71 -27.69 -11.55
C ALA A 11 -18.56 -26.76 -10.67
N VAL A 12 -18.19 -26.61 -9.40
CA VAL A 12 -18.89 -25.74 -8.46
C VAL A 12 -18.31 -24.35 -8.63
N ARG A 13 -19.11 -23.36 -9.05
CA ARG A 13 -18.69 -21.96 -9.03
C ARG A 13 -18.96 -21.40 -7.64
N PRO A 14 -17.95 -21.26 -6.76
CA PRO A 14 -18.17 -20.73 -5.43
C PRO A 14 -18.70 -19.31 -5.56
N ARG A 15 -19.88 -19.07 -4.98
CA ARG A 15 -20.39 -17.72 -4.82
C ARG A 15 -19.59 -16.99 -3.74
N ASP A 16 -19.16 -17.69 -2.70
CA ASP A 16 -18.52 -17.12 -1.52
C ASP A 16 -16.98 -17.10 -1.66
N PHE A 17 -16.36 -15.93 -1.46
CA PHE A 17 -14.90 -15.78 -1.57
C PHE A 17 -14.18 -16.47 -0.42
N ARG A 18 -14.76 -16.48 0.78
CA ARG A 18 -14.21 -17.17 1.95
C ARG A 18 -14.13 -18.67 1.71
N ARG A 19 -15.17 -19.27 1.11
CA ARG A 19 -15.15 -20.70 0.73
C ARG A 19 -14.10 -20.99 -0.34
N PHE A 20 -14.01 -20.14 -1.36
CA PHE A 20 -12.98 -20.26 -2.39
C PHE A 20 -11.56 -20.20 -1.79
N ALA A 21 -11.30 -19.17 -0.96
CA ALA A 21 -10.00 -18.98 -0.32
C ALA A 21 -9.66 -20.15 0.62
N ALA A 22 -10.63 -20.62 1.41
CA ALA A 22 -10.45 -21.79 2.27
C ALA A 22 -10.08 -23.05 1.46
N ALA A 23 -10.80 -23.35 0.38
CA ALA A 23 -10.52 -24.52 -0.45
C ALA A 23 -9.10 -24.48 -1.05
N VAL A 24 -8.66 -23.32 -1.54
CA VAL A 24 -7.30 -23.15 -2.11
C VAL A 24 -6.22 -23.23 -1.01
N LEU A 25 -6.46 -22.62 0.15
CA LEU A 25 -5.47 -22.54 1.23
C LEU A 25 -5.37 -23.84 2.04
N GLU A 26 -6.47 -24.54 2.27
CA GLU A 26 -6.47 -25.82 3.00
C GLU A 26 -5.70 -26.90 2.24
N ALA A 27 -5.73 -26.87 0.90
CA ALA A 27 -4.88 -27.72 0.06
C ALA A 27 -3.37 -27.49 0.30
N GLN A 28 -3.00 -26.35 0.88
CA GLN A 28 -1.63 -25.96 1.26
C GLN A 28 -1.40 -26.04 2.78
N GLY A 29 -2.36 -26.54 3.54
CA GLY A 29 -2.29 -26.60 5.02
C GLY A 29 -2.40 -25.22 5.69
N LEU A 30 -2.91 -24.21 4.99
CA LEU A 30 -3.05 -22.84 5.48
C LEU A 30 -4.50 -22.52 5.83
N ARG A 31 -4.70 -21.63 6.81
CA ARG A 31 -6.02 -21.08 7.16
C ARG A 31 -5.95 -19.55 7.25
N PRO A 32 -6.98 -18.82 6.78
CA PRO A 32 -7.02 -17.38 6.93
C PRO A 32 -7.04 -16.94 8.40
N ALA A 33 -6.21 -15.96 8.74
CA ALA A 33 -6.24 -15.25 10.01
C ALA A 33 -7.42 -14.25 10.06
N ARG A 34 -7.73 -13.72 11.26
CA ARG A 34 -8.88 -12.82 11.50
C ARG A 34 -8.90 -11.61 10.56
N HIS A 35 -7.76 -10.94 10.36
CA HIS A 35 -7.68 -9.77 9.47
C HIS A 35 -7.77 -10.14 7.99
N GLN A 36 -7.33 -11.34 7.63
CA GLN A 36 -7.43 -11.85 6.27
C GLN A 36 -8.89 -12.17 5.91
N LEU A 37 -9.68 -12.67 6.87
CA LEU A 37 -11.13 -12.83 6.72
C LEU A 37 -11.82 -11.48 6.47
N ALA A 38 -11.49 -10.44 7.24
CA ALA A 38 -12.06 -9.10 7.01
C ALA A 38 -11.71 -8.54 5.63
N MET A 39 -10.50 -8.81 5.13
CA MET A 39 -10.09 -8.43 3.78
C MET A 39 -10.84 -9.24 2.71
N ILE A 40 -11.02 -10.56 2.91
CA ILE A 40 -11.85 -11.41 2.05
C ILE A 40 -13.26 -10.84 1.95
N ASP A 41 -13.89 -10.52 3.07
CA ASP A 41 -15.26 -9.98 3.09
C ASP A 41 -15.34 -8.65 2.35
N ALA A 42 -14.36 -7.76 2.53
CA ALA A 42 -14.28 -6.49 1.81
C ALA A 42 -14.11 -6.67 0.29
N LEU A 43 -13.24 -7.60 -0.13
CA LEU A 43 -13.01 -7.93 -1.53
C LEU A 43 -14.22 -8.62 -2.17
N GLU A 44 -14.93 -9.48 -1.43
CA GLU A 44 -16.17 -10.11 -1.92
C GLU A 44 -17.25 -9.07 -2.22
N ARG A 45 -17.39 -8.04 -1.39
CA ARG A 45 -18.31 -6.91 -1.66
C ARG A 45 -17.97 -6.19 -2.97
N VAL A 46 -16.69 -6.12 -3.33
CA VAL A 46 -16.26 -5.59 -4.64
C VAL A 46 -16.72 -6.52 -5.77
N ALA A 47 -16.44 -7.82 -5.68
CA ALA A 47 -16.91 -8.80 -6.65
C ALA A 47 -18.44 -8.85 -6.77
N ALA A 48 -19.17 -8.61 -5.69
CA ALA A 48 -20.63 -8.54 -5.69
C ALA A 48 -21.19 -7.22 -6.30
N GLY A 49 -20.34 -6.23 -6.59
CA GLY A 49 -20.78 -4.91 -7.08
C GLY A 49 -21.38 -4.02 -6.00
N GLN A 50 -21.19 -4.35 -4.72
CA GLN A 50 -21.66 -3.56 -3.57
C GLN A 50 -20.67 -2.44 -3.21
N VAL A 51 -19.41 -2.58 -3.62
CA VAL A 51 -18.34 -1.59 -3.46
C VAL A 51 -17.60 -1.47 -4.80
N ASP A 52 -17.43 -0.25 -5.29
CA ASP A 52 -16.73 0.03 -6.56
C ASP A 52 -15.33 0.64 -6.34
N ARG A 53 -15.08 1.24 -5.18
CA ARG A 53 -13.79 1.79 -4.75
C ARG A 53 -13.43 1.25 -3.37
N LEU A 54 -12.51 0.29 -3.33
CA LEU A 54 -12.02 -0.30 -2.08
C LEU A 54 -10.55 0.05 -1.85
N MET A 55 -10.23 0.56 -0.68
CA MET A 55 -8.86 0.75 -0.22
C MET A 55 -8.57 -0.16 0.96
N VAL A 56 -7.49 -0.94 0.89
CA VAL A 56 -7.03 -1.81 1.98
C VAL A 56 -5.65 -1.33 2.42
N GLN A 57 -5.56 -0.89 3.67
CA GLN A 57 -4.33 -0.38 4.28
C GLN A 57 -3.89 -1.33 5.39
N MET A 58 -2.76 -2.00 5.20
CA MET A 58 -2.25 -3.00 6.14
C MET A 58 -0.72 -3.00 6.19
N PRO A 59 -0.11 -3.39 7.34
CA PRO A 59 1.33 -3.45 7.47
C PRO A 59 2.00 -4.44 6.49
N PRO A 60 3.30 -4.27 6.21
CA PRO A 60 4.09 -5.30 5.55
C PRO A 60 3.98 -6.63 6.30
N GLY A 61 3.97 -7.74 5.57
CA GLY A 61 3.85 -9.07 6.18
C GLY A 61 2.42 -9.50 6.53
N ALA A 62 1.39 -8.65 6.38
CA ALA A 62 0.00 -9.02 6.66
C ALA A 62 -0.65 -9.98 5.62
N ALA A 63 0.12 -10.48 4.65
CA ALA A 63 -0.33 -11.29 3.51
C ALA A 63 -1.31 -10.60 2.53
N LYS A 64 -1.41 -9.27 2.58
CA LYS A 64 -2.35 -8.48 1.76
C LYS A 64 -2.28 -8.80 0.24
N SER A 65 -1.08 -8.92 -0.33
CA SER A 65 -0.87 -9.24 -1.74
C SER A 65 -1.27 -10.67 -2.12
N THR A 66 -1.11 -11.65 -1.21
CA THR A 66 -1.56 -13.04 -1.47
C THR A 66 -3.08 -13.06 -1.71
N TYR A 67 -3.85 -12.40 -0.85
CA TYR A 67 -5.29 -12.38 -0.99
C TYR A 67 -5.77 -11.45 -2.10
N ALA A 68 -5.22 -10.24 -2.21
CA ALA A 68 -5.70 -9.23 -3.15
C ALA A 68 -5.19 -9.41 -4.59
N SER A 69 -3.95 -9.89 -4.78
CA SER A 69 -3.29 -9.94 -6.08
C SER A 69 -3.21 -11.36 -6.67
N VAL A 70 -3.52 -12.39 -5.87
CA VAL A 70 -3.52 -13.79 -6.32
C VAL A 70 -4.90 -14.44 -6.12
N LEU A 71 -5.41 -14.54 -4.89
CA LEU A 71 -6.67 -15.25 -4.65
C LEU A 71 -7.88 -14.48 -5.21
N PHE A 72 -7.94 -13.17 -5.00
CA PHE A 72 -9.06 -12.35 -5.40
C PHE A 72 -9.28 -12.29 -6.92
N PRO A 73 -8.27 -12.06 -7.78
CA PRO A 73 -8.49 -12.09 -9.22
C PRO A 73 -8.93 -13.48 -9.72
N ALA A 74 -8.47 -14.58 -9.11
CA ALA A 74 -8.99 -15.92 -9.43
C ALA A 74 -10.49 -16.02 -9.09
N PHE A 75 -10.87 -15.64 -7.88
CA PHE A 75 -12.27 -15.60 -7.46
C PHE A 75 -13.12 -14.64 -8.30
N TRP A 76 -12.56 -13.49 -8.69
CA TRP A 76 -13.22 -12.53 -9.57
C TRP A 76 -13.67 -13.18 -10.87
N PHE A 77 -12.84 -14.03 -11.48
CA PHE A 77 -13.17 -14.74 -12.71
C PHE A 77 -14.25 -15.82 -12.52
N THR A 78 -14.44 -16.38 -11.33
CA THR A 78 -15.54 -17.34 -11.08
C THR A 78 -16.90 -16.63 -11.15
N ARG A 79 -16.93 -15.36 -10.74
CA ARG A 79 -18.11 -14.46 -10.77
C ARG A 79 -18.25 -13.71 -12.11
N HIS A 80 -17.13 -13.37 -12.75
CA HIS A 80 -17.06 -12.60 -14.00
C HIS A 80 -16.19 -13.34 -15.04
N PRO A 81 -16.70 -14.43 -15.66
CA PRO A 81 -15.89 -15.30 -16.52
C PRO A 81 -15.27 -14.60 -17.74
N ALA A 82 -15.90 -13.51 -18.21
CA ALA A 82 -15.45 -12.68 -19.31
C ALA A 82 -14.87 -11.32 -18.88
N GLY A 83 -14.62 -11.13 -17.58
CA GLY A 83 -14.11 -9.86 -17.04
C GLY A 83 -12.68 -9.55 -17.49
N GLU A 84 -12.33 -8.28 -17.57
CA GLU A 84 -10.96 -7.83 -17.84
C GLU A 84 -10.33 -7.22 -16.59
N VAL A 85 -9.18 -7.75 -16.19
CA VAL A 85 -8.44 -7.32 -15.00
C VAL A 85 -7.12 -6.66 -15.41
N ILE A 86 -6.90 -5.43 -14.95
CA ILE A 86 -5.57 -4.80 -14.97
C ILE A 86 -5.03 -4.81 -13.54
N ALA A 87 -3.90 -5.47 -13.33
CA ALA A 87 -3.20 -5.49 -12.05
C ALA A 87 -1.90 -4.68 -12.15
N ALA A 88 -1.68 -3.79 -11.20
CA ALA A 88 -0.52 -2.92 -11.17
C ALA A 88 0.20 -2.99 -9.83
N SER A 89 1.53 -3.02 -9.88
CA SER A 89 2.40 -2.91 -8.69
C SER A 89 3.51 -1.89 -8.95
N HIS A 90 4.24 -1.45 -7.92
CA HIS A 90 5.32 -0.46 -8.09
C HIS A 90 6.38 -0.84 -9.15
N THR A 91 6.58 -2.14 -9.43
CA THR A 91 7.43 -2.61 -10.53
C THR A 91 6.70 -3.61 -11.42
N ALA A 92 7.09 -3.68 -12.70
CA ALA A 92 6.58 -4.68 -13.64
C ALA A 92 6.93 -6.10 -13.22
N SER A 93 8.14 -6.33 -12.72
CA SER A 93 8.59 -7.65 -12.25
C SER A 93 7.76 -8.18 -11.10
N LEU A 94 7.34 -7.32 -10.15
CA LEU A 94 6.45 -7.70 -9.05
C LEU A 94 5.04 -7.98 -9.55
N ALA A 95 4.49 -7.15 -10.45
CA ALA A 95 3.17 -7.37 -11.02
C ALA A 95 3.12 -8.71 -11.79
N GLU A 96 4.14 -9.03 -12.58
CA GLU A 96 4.29 -10.30 -13.27
C GLU A 96 4.49 -11.48 -12.31
N TYR A 97 5.16 -11.27 -11.18
CA TYR A 97 5.29 -12.30 -10.14
C TYR A 97 3.91 -12.72 -9.61
N PHE A 98 3.03 -11.77 -9.31
CA PHE A 98 1.65 -12.09 -8.92
C PHE A 98 0.86 -12.73 -10.06
N GLY A 99 1.03 -12.25 -11.30
CA GLY A 99 0.42 -12.85 -12.49
C GLY A 99 0.81 -14.33 -12.68
N ARG A 100 2.09 -14.68 -12.47
CA ARG A 100 2.56 -16.08 -12.49
C ARG A 100 1.91 -16.92 -11.42
N ARG A 101 1.81 -16.41 -10.18
CA ARG A 101 1.18 -17.14 -9.06
C ARG A 101 -0.32 -17.35 -9.29
N LEU A 102 -1.02 -16.34 -9.77
CA LEU A 102 -2.43 -16.44 -10.16
C LEU A 102 -2.61 -17.49 -11.25
N ARG A 103 -1.78 -17.46 -12.30
CA ARG A 103 -1.85 -18.44 -13.39
C ARG A 103 -1.56 -19.86 -12.90
N ALA A 104 -0.57 -20.04 -12.02
CA ALA A 104 -0.26 -21.33 -11.42
C ALA A 104 -1.46 -21.86 -10.60
N LEU A 105 -2.06 -21.02 -9.76
CA LEU A 105 -3.28 -21.35 -9.01
C LEU A 105 -4.42 -21.81 -9.94
N ILE A 106 -4.66 -21.09 -11.05
CA ILE A 106 -5.70 -21.48 -12.01
C ILE A 106 -5.34 -22.80 -12.71
N ALA A 107 -4.07 -23.04 -13.02
CA ALA A 107 -3.64 -24.29 -13.63
C ALA A 107 -3.78 -25.49 -12.69
N GLU A 108 -3.53 -25.30 -11.39
CA GLU A 108 -3.53 -26.37 -10.39
C GLU A 108 -4.93 -26.68 -9.84
N ALA A 109 -5.75 -25.65 -9.58
CA ALA A 109 -7.03 -25.79 -8.89
C ALA A 109 -8.20 -25.10 -9.62
N GLY A 110 -7.95 -24.46 -10.77
CA GLY A 110 -8.97 -23.65 -11.46
C GLY A 110 -10.14 -24.47 -12.00
N GLU A 111 -9.89 -25.72 -12.43
CA GLU A 111 -10.93 -26.58 -13.03
C GLU A 111 -12.09 -26.83 -12.06
N ASP A 112 -11.80 -27.05 -10.77
CA ASP A 112 -12.79 -27.22 -9.70
C ASP A 112 -13.75 -26.01 -9.58
N PHE A 113 -13.27 -24.85 -10.00
CA PHE A 113 -13.99 -23.57 -9.96
C PHE A 113 -14.49 -23.11 -11.34
N GLY A 114 -14.36 -23.95 -12.38
CA GLY A 114 -14.73 -23.62 -13.75
C GLY A 114 -13.82 -22.58 -14.42
N LEU A 115 -12.58 -22.46 -13.97
CA LEU A 115 -11.55 -21.59 -14.53
C LEU A 115 -10.57 -22.42 -15.36
N LEU A 116 -10.51 -22.15 -16.66
CA LEU A 116 -9.60 -22.82 -17.58
C LEU A 116 -8.76 -21.80 -18.33
N LEU A 117 -7.45 -21.97 -18.30
CA LEU A 117 -6.53 -21.14 -19.08
C LEU A 117 -6.72 -21.40 -20.58
N ASP A 118 -6.70 -20.33 -21.35
CA ASP A 118 -6.61 -20.42 -22.80
C ASP A 118 -5.21 -20.88 -23.23
N ALA A 119 -5.14 -21.73 -24.24
CA ALA A 119 -3.88 -22.30 -24.70
C ALA A 119 -3.00 -21.29 -25.46
N GLY A 120 -3.59 -20.26 -26.07
CA GLY A 120 -2.95 -19.35 -27.02
C GLY A 120 -2.20 -18.17 -26.40
N ASN A 121 -2.37 -17.89 -25.10
CA ASN A 121 -1.69 -16.77 -24.44
C ASN A 121 -1.20 -17.15 -23.03
N ARG A 122 0.11 -17.38 -22.90
CA ARG A 122 0.75 -17.95 -21.69
C ARG A 122 1.81 -17.06 -21.06
N ALA A 123 1.87 -15.77 -21.39
CA ALA A 123 2.88 -14.89 -20.83
C ALA A 123 2.65 -14.65 -19.33
N ALA A 124 3.73 -14.54 -18.56
CA ALA A 124 3.70 -14.34 -17.11
C ALA A 124 2.83 -13.14 -16.68
N GLY A 125 2.91 -12.03 -17.43
CA GLY A 125 2.14 -10.81 -17.19
C GLY A 125 0.84 -10.70 -17.98
N ARG A 126 0.49 -11.69 -18.81
CA ARG A 126 -0.72 -11.64 -19.64
C ARG A 126 -1.22 -13.04 -19.99
N PHE A 127 -2.45 -13.34 -19.60
CA PHE A 127 -3.11 -14.58 -19.99
C PHE A 127 -4.61 -14.34 -20.20
N SER A 128 -5.24 -15.31 -20.86
CA SER A 128 -6.68 -15.33 -21.09
C SER A 128 -7.28 -16.63 -20.53
N LEU A 129 -8.58 -16.60 -20.23
CA LEU A 129 -9.37 -17.77 -19.84
C LEU A 129 -10.30 -18.17 -20.98
N GLN A 130 -10.65 -19.45 -21.06
CA GLN A 130 -11.62 -19.97 -22.04
C GLN A 130 -13.01 -19.32 -21.90
N GLY A 131 -13.34 -18.79 -20.71
CA GLY A 131 -14.56 -18.01 -20.46
C GLY A 131 -14.55 -16.59 -21.03
N GLY A 132 -13.46 -16.18 -21.71
CA GLY A 132 -13.27 -14.84 -22.28
C GLY A 132 -12.54 -13.86 -21.36
N GLY A 133 -12.31 -14.23 -20.10
CA GLY A 133 -11.64 -13.39 -19.12
C GLY A 133 -10.20 -13.10 -19.50
N GLN A 134 -9.74 -11.89 -19.20
CA GLN A 134 -8.37 -11.45 -19.52
C GLN A 134 -7.70 -10.86 -18.29
N TYR A 135 -6.43 -11.19 -18.10
CA TYR A 135 -5.59 -10.64 -17.05
C TYR A 135 -4.37 -9.96 -17.67
N PHE A 136 -4.06 -8.75 -17.21
CA PHE A 136 -2.89 -7.99 -17.62
C PHE A 136 -2.19 -7.38 -16.40
N ALA A 137 -0.92 -7.72 -16.20
CA ALA A 137 -0.07 -7.18 -15.16
C ALA A 137 0.87 -6.11 -15.72
N ALA A 138 1.02 -5.00 -15.01
CA ALA A 138 1.94 -3.92 -15.37
C ALA A 138 2.61 -3.30 -14.15
N GLY A 139 3.79 -2.72 -14.36
CA GLY A 139 4.36 -1.80 -13.37
C GLY A 139 3.61 -0.47 -13.38
N VAL A 140 3.69 0.26 -12.27
CA VAL A 140 3.36 1.70 -12.23
C VAL A 140 4.10 2.40 -13.36
N ARG A 141 3.38 3.21 -14.15
CA ARG A 141 3.89 3.90 -15.36
C ARG A 141 4.35 2.97 -16.49
N GLY A 142 4.03 1.68 -16.40
CA GLY A 142 4.20 0.72 -17.48
C GLY A 142 3.13 0.88 -18.57
N PRO A 143 3.34 0.28 -19.75
CA PRO A 143 2.42 0.41 -20.87
C PRO A 143 1.09 -0.29 -20.58
N ILE A 144 0.01 0.50 -20.49
CA ILE A 144 -1.37 0.02 -20.27
C ILE A 144 -2.33 0.45 -21.40
N THR A 145 -1.82 1.13 -22.42
CA THR A 145 -2.60 1.64 -23.56
C THR A 145 -3.26 0.53 -24.37
N GLY A 146 -4.49 0.78 -24.82
CA GLY A 146 -5.29 -0.18 -25.60
C GLY A 146 -5.93 -1.30 -24.76
N ARG A 147 -5.75 -1.28 -23.44
CA ARG A 147 -6.41 -2.20 -22.50
C ARG A 147 -7.68 -1.58 -21.92
N ARG A 148 -8.63 -2.44 -21.56
CA ARG A 148 -9.82 -2.09 -20.79
C ARG A 148 -9.89 -2.95 -19.54
N ALA A 149 -10.58 -2.46 -18.52
CA ALA A 149 -10.70 -3.15 -17.25
C ALA A 149 -12.13 -3.04 -16.68
N ASP A 150 -12.68 -4.18 -16.27
CA ASP A 150 -13.80 -4.27 -15.35
C ASP A 150 -13.33 -4.18 -13.89
N LEU A 151 -12.08 -4.59 -13.63
CA LEU A 151 -11.41 -4.51 -12.35
C LEU A 151 -9.98 -4.00 -12.50
N ILE A 152 -9.64 -2.96 -11.75
CA ILE A 152 -8.27 -2.48 -11.58
C ILE A 152 -7.81 -2.86 -10.17
N LEU A 153 -6.72 -3.62 -10.08
CA LEU A 153 -6.04 -3.98 -8.84
C LEU A 153 -4.73 -3.20 -8.75
N ILE A 154 -4.54 -2.42 -7.69
CA ILE A 154 -3.28 -1.70 -7.44
C ILE A 154 -2.71 -2.24 -6.13
N ASP A 155 -1.53 -2.86 -6.19
CA ASP A 155 -0.86 -3.49 -5.05
C ASP A 155 0.48 -2.81 -4.78
N ASP A 156 0.59 -2.14 -3.62
CA ASP A 156 1.77 -1.42 -3.14
C ASP A 156 2.44 -0.60 -4.27
N PRO A 157 1.84 0.54 -4.70
CA PRO A 157 2.33 1.31 -5.84
C PRO A 157 3.56 2.19 -5.54
N VAL A 158 4.06 2.16 -4.29
CA VAL A 158 5.23 2.93 -3.85
C VAL A 158 6.34 1.97 -3.44
N LYS A 159 7.55 2.15 -3.99
CA LYS A 159 8.65 1.19 -3.81
C LYS A 159 9.55 1.44 -2.59
N SER A 160 9.71 2.69 -2.17
CA SER A 160 10.71 3.07 -1.16
C SER A 160 10.42 4.43 -0.53
N TRP A 161 11.09 4.71 0.60
CA TRP A 161 11.08 6.02 1.25
C TRP A 161 11.53 7.16 0.32
N ALA A 162 12.60 6.95 -0.45
CA ALA A 162 13.08 7.97 -1.39
C ALA A 162 12.03 8.34 -2.46
N GLU A 163 11.22 7.36 -2.89
CA GLU A 163 10.10 7.62 -3.79
C GLU A 163 8.92 8.28 -3.06
N ALA A 164 8.60 7.81 -1.85
CA ALA A 164 7.52 8.35 -1.04
C ALA A 164 7.74 9.82 -0.66
N ASP A 165 8.98 10.22 -0.32
CA ASP A 165 9.34 11.59 0.08
C ASP A 165 9.52 12.51 -1.14
N SER A 166 9.66 11.94 -2.35
CA SER A 166 9.77 12.72 -3.59
C SER A 166 8.40 13.21 -4.06
N ARG A 167 8.11 14.51 -3.87
CA ARG A 167 6.88 15.13 -4.40
C ARG A 167 6.69 14.86 -5.90
N ALA A 168 7.77 14.96 -6.68
CA ALA A 168 7.72 14.69 -8.12
C ALA A 168 7.32 13.25 -8.44
N ALA A 169 7.78 12.27 -7.64
CA ALA A 169 7.36 10.87 -7.81
C ALA A 169 5.90 10.65 -7.39
N ARG A 170 5.45 11.28 -6.29
CA ARG A 170 4.03 11.24 -5.87
C ARG A 170 3.10 11.87 -6.92
N ASP A 171 3.51 13.00 -7.52
CA ASP A 171 2.80 13.65 -8.62
C ASP A 171 2.73 12.74 -9.83
N ALA A 172 3.86 12.17 -10.27
CA ALA A 172 3.88 11.26 -11.41
C ALA A 172 3.03 9.99 -11.20
N LEU A 173 3.03 9.41 -9.98
CA LEU A 173 2.18 8.25 -9.64
C LEU A 173 0.69 8.61 -9.71
N HIS A 174 0.31 9.75 -9.14
CA HIS A 174 -1.06 10.22 -9.14
C HIS A 174 -1.55 10.58 -10.56
N ASP A 175 -0.70 11.20 -11.38
CA ASP A 175 -1.03 11.55 -12.76
C ASP A 175 -1.20 10.29 -13.62
N TRP A 176 -0.30 9.31 -13.48
CA TRP A 176 -0.45 8.00 -14.10
C TRP A 176 -1.77 7.32 -13.70
N TYR A 177 -2.11 7.33 -12.41
CA TYR A 177 -3.37 6.78 -11.92
C TYR A 177 -4.58 7.44 -12.60
N ARG A 178 -4.64 8.77 -12.66
CA ARG A 178 -5.81 9.51 -13.16
C ARG A 178 -5.91 9.52 -14.68
N ALA A 179 -4.81 9.82 -15.37
CA ALA A 179 -4.80 10.03 -16.81
C ALA A 179 -4.70 8.72 -17.58
N GLU A 180 -3.90 7.77 -17.09
CA GLU A 180 -3.57 6.56 -17.85
C GLU A 180 -4.32 5.33 -17.36
N LEU A 181 -4.40 5.10 -16.05
CA LEU A 181 -4.97 3.89 -15.48
C LEU A 181 -6.50 3.96 -15.44
N LEU A 182 -7.06 5.02 -14.86
CA LEU A 182 -8.51 5.19 -14.78
C LEU A 182 -9.19 5.31 -16.15
N SER A 183 -8.50 5.82 -17.17
CA SER A 183 -9.04 5.86 -18.55
C SER A 183 -9.23 4.48 -19.18
N ARG A 184 -8.69 3.41 -18.58
CA ARG A 184 -8.93 2.02 -19.00
C ARG A 184 -10.18 1.43 -18.37
N LEU A 185 -10.64 2.00 -17.26
CA LEU A 185 -11.79 1.51 -16.54
C LEU A 185 -13.05 1.61 -17.40
N LYS A 186 -13.82 0.53 -17.49
CA LYS A 186 -15.13 0.52 -18.16
C LYS A 186 -16.19 1.19 -17.28
N PRO A 187 -17.31 1.64 -17.85
CA PRO A 187 -18.49 1.99 -17.05
C PRO A 187 -18.86 0.86 -16.09
N GLY A 188 -19.09 1.17 -14.82
CA GLY A 188 -19.33 0.16 -13.77
C GLY A 188 -18.08 -0.62 -13.32
N GLY A 189 -16.90 -0.25 -13.82
CA GLY A 189 -15.64 -0.85 -13.41
C GLY A 189 -15.25 -0.49 -11.98
N ARG A 190 -14.49 -1.39 -11.35
CA ARG A 190 -14.15 -1.34 -9.93
C ARG A 190 -12.64 -1.15 -9.74
N VAL A 191 -12.26 -0.49 -8.66
CA VAL A 191 -10.86 -0.26 -8.30
C VAL A 191 -10.62 -0.75 -6.88
N VAL A 192 -9.60 -1.58 -6.72
CA VAL A 192 -9.06 -1.99 -5.41
C VAL A 192 -7.64 -1.47 -5.30
N LEU A 193 -7.38 -0.65 -4.29
CA LEU A 193 -6.04 -0.21 -3.91
C LEU A 193 -5.64 -0.90 -2.60
N VAL A 194 -4.70 -1.82 -2.66
CA VAL A 194 -4.11 -2.47 -1.49
C VAL A 194 -2.72 -1.89 -1.31
N MET A 195 -2.44 -1.32 -0.15
CA MET A 195 -1.11 -0.75 0.09
C MET A 195 -0.73 -0.68 1.57
N THR A 196 0.57 -0.53 1.78
CA THR A 196 1.17 0.00 3.00
C THR A 196 1.28 1.51 2.85
N ARG A 197 0.85 2.30 3.84
CA ARG A 197 0.97 3.76 3.80
C ARG A 197 2.41 4.22 4.01
N TRP A 198 2.91 5.12 3.17
CA TRP A 198 4.28 5.64 3.27
C TRP A 198 4.35 7.11 3.65
N HIS A 199 3.47 7.91 3.07
CA HIS A 199 3.47 9.37 3.21
C HIS A 199 2.02 9.88 3.27
N GLU A 200 1.76 10.99 3.95
CA GLU A 200 0.38 11.49 4.07
C GLU A 200 -0.25 11.84 2.71
N ASP A 201 0.59 12.29 1.77
CA ASP A 201 0.30 12.66 0.39
C ASP A 201 0.61 11.53 -0.62
N ASP A 202 0.78 10.28 -0.15
CA ASP A 202 0.83 9.12 -1.05
C ASP A 202 -0.49 8.93 -1.83
N LEU A 203 -0.53 7.96 -2.77
CA LEU A 203 -1.70 7.77 -3.63
C LEU A 203 -2.99 7.61 -2.81
N ALA A 204 -2.98 6.77 -1.77
CA ALA A 204 -4.12 6.61 -0.88
C ALA A 204 -4.53 7.94 -0.22
N GLY A 205 -3.55 8.67 0.33
CA GLY A 205 -3.80 9.98 0.95
C GLY A 205 -4.47 10.98 0.02
N ARG A 206 -3.98 11.09 -1.22
CA ARG A 206 -4.57 11.98 -2.24
C ARG A 206 -5.97 11.57 -2.62
N LEU A 207 -6.22 10.28 -2.80
CA LEU A 207 -7.54 9.76 -3.18
C LEU A 207 -8.56 10.00 -2.06
N MET A 208 -8.21 9.66 -0.81
CA MET A 208 -9.09 9.93 0.34
C MET A 208 -9.37 11.42 0.55
N ALA A 209 -8.43 12.30 0.21
CA ALA A 209 -8.60 13.75 0.37
C ALA A 209 -9.42 14.40 -0.75
N ARG A 210 -9.46 13.83 -1.96
CA ARG A 210 -10.01 14.47 -3.17
C ARG A 210 -11.24 13.79 -3.74
N GLU A 211 -11.44 12.51 -3.43
CA GLU A 211 -12.52 11.69 -4.00
C GLU A 211 -13.44 11.17 -2.90
N SER A 212 -14.74 11.36 -3.08
CA SER A 212 -15.76 10.69 -2.27
C SER A 212 -16.02 9.27 -2.79
N GLY A 213 -16.39 8.35 -1.90
CA GLY A 213 -16.88 7.01 -2.29
C GLY A 213 -15.91 5.86 -2.04
N TRP A 214 -14.67 6.13 -1.61
CA TRP A 214 -13.74 5.09 -1.18
C TRP A 214 -14.22 4.43 0.11
N THR A 215 -14.46 3.12 0.07
CA THR A 215 -14.56 2.29 1.26
C THR A 215 -13.16 1.95 1.73
N VAL A 216 -12.80 2.27 2.97
CA VAL A 216 -11.44 2.09 3.50
C VAL A 216 -11.43 1.04 4.61
N LEU A 217 -10.67 -0.05 4.41
CA LEU A 217 -10.31 -1.02 5.42
C LEU A 217 -8.88 -0.74 5.89
N ARG A 218 -8.74 -0.02 7.01
CA ARG A 218 -7.44 0.26 7.65
C ARG A 218 -7.25 -0.68 8.84
N LEU A 219 -6.24 -1.55 8.78
CA LEU A 219 -5.90 -2.45 9.88
C LEU A 219 -4.44 -2.22 10.33
N PRO A 220 -4.22 -1.48 11.43
CA PRO A 220 -2.88 -1.24 11.96
C PRO A 220 -2.27 -2.48 12.61
N ALA A 221 -0.94 -2.52 12.70
CA ALA A 221 -0.19 -3.61 13.34
C ALA A 221 -0.57 -3.77 14.82
N LEU A 222 -0.70 -2.66 15.55
CA LEU A 222 -1.28 -2.61 16.89
C LEU A 222 -2.65 -1.91 16.81
N ALA A 223 -3.67 -2.54 17.37
CA ALA A 223 -5.02 -2.00 17.37
C ALA A 223 -5.12 -0.65 18.07
N GLU A 224 -6.02 0.20 17.56
CA GLU A 224 -6.39 1.50 18.11
C GLU A 224 -7.84 1.45 18.62
N ALA A 225 -8.36 2.54 19.19
CA ALA A 225 -9.67 2.53 19.84
C ALA A 225 -10.85 2.21 18.87
N ASP A 226 -10.69 2.53 17.59
CA ASP A 226 -11.66 2.35 16.51
C ASP A 226 -11.34 1.15 15.61
N ASP A 227 -10.68 0.11 16.15
CA ASP A 227 -10.23 -1.04 15.36
C ASP A 227 -11.39 -1.77 14.65
N PRO A 228 -11.37 -1.89 13.31
CA PRO A 228 -12.45 -2.52 12.56
C PRO A 228 -12.69 -3.99 12.87
N LEU A 229 -11.71 -4.68 13.48
CA LEU A 229 -11.89 -6.06 13.89
C LEU A 229 -12.48 -6.16 15.30
N GLY A 230 -12.52 -5.08 16.08
CA GLY A 230 -12.88 -5.11 17.50
C GLY A 230 -11.77 -5.68 18.38
N ARG A 231 -10.50 -5.44 18.02
CA ARG A 231 -9.34 -5.74 18.86
C ARG A 231 -9.22 -4.74 20.01
N ALA A 232 -8.67 -5.17 21.14
CA ALA A 232 -8.36 -4.25 22.23
C ALA A 232 -7.16 -3.35 21.85
N PRO A 233 -7.12 -2.06 22.25
CA PRO A 233 -5.98 -1.20 21.95
C PRO A 233 -4.64 -1.83 22.34
N GLY A 234 -3.69 -1.86 21.41
CA GLY A 234 -2.39 -2.50 21.58
C GLY A 234 -2.32 -3.99 21.23
N GLU A 235 -3.45 -4.63 20.90
CA GLU A 235 -3.46 -6.02 20.43
C GLU A 235 -2.87 -6.12 19.01
N ALA A 236 -2.02 -7.13 18.79
CA ALA A 236 -1.36 -7.36 17.51
C ALA A 236 -2.34 -7.80 16.41
N LEU A 237 -2.08 -7.43 15.15
CA LEU A 237 -2.92 -7.77 14.00
C LEU A 237 -2.91 -9.26 13.69
N TRP A 238 -1.74 -9.88 13.84
CA TRP A 238 -1.53 -11.29 13.53
C TRP A 238 -0.63 -11.92 14.60
N PRO A 239 -1.12 -12.13 15.82
CA PRO A 239 -0.32 -12.57 16.96
C PRO A 239 0.43 -13.90 16.73
N GLU A 240 -0.14 -14.80 15.93
CA GLU A 240 0.45 -16.09 15.56
C GLU A 240 1.69 -15.94 14.65
N TRP A 241 1.82 -14.80 13.97
CA TRP A 241 2.96 -14.48 13.10
C TRP A 241 3.92 -13.47 13.75
N GLU A 242 3.37 -12.40 14.32
CA GLU A 242 4.14 -11.36 15.00
C GLU A 242 3.34 -10.83 16.21
N ASP A 243 3.78 -11.20 17.41
CA ASP A 243 3.15 -10.78 18.66
C ASP A 243 3.44 -9.30 19.01
N ALA A 244 2.71 -8.74 19.97
CA ALA A 244 2.85 -7.35 20.37
C ALA A 244 4.27 -7.00 20.86
N ARG A 245 4.99 -7.95 21.47
CA ARG A 245 6.37 -7.76 21.94
C ARG A 245 7.34 -7.64 20.77
N ALA A 246 7.18 -8.47 19.74
CA ALA A 246 7.95 -8.42 18.50
C ALA A 246 7.70 -7.10 17.75
N ILE A 247 6.43 -6.69 17.65
CA ILE A 247 6.05 -5.40 17.07
C ILE A 247 6.69 -4.23 17.85
N ALA A 248 6.70 -4.29 19.18
CA ALA A 248 7.36 -3.26 20.02
C ALA A 248 8.88 -3.19 19.80
N ARG A 249 9.56 -4.34 19.69
CA ARG A 249 11.00 -4.37 19.32
C ARG A 249 11.22 -3.75 17.95
N ARG A 250 10.38 -4.10 16.97
CA ARG A 250 10.45 -3.55 15.62
C ARG A 250 10.25 -2.04 15.61
N ARG A 251 9.29 -1.52 16.39
CA ARG A 251 9.06 -0.07 16.57
C ARG A 251 10.33 0.63 17.03
N ALA A 252 11.04 0.07 18.02
CA ALA A 252 12.30 0.61 18.49
C ALA A 252 13.41 0.59 17.42
N THR A 253 13.44 -0.43 16.56
CA THR A 253 14.44 -0.55 15.49
C THR A 253 14.20 0.42 14.32
N VAL A 254 12.96 0.51 13.84
CA VAL A 254 12.64 1.30 12.63
C VAL A 254 12.39 2.78 12.93
N GLY A 255 12.15 3.11 14.20
CA GLY A 255 11.82 4.46 14.66
C GLY A 255 10.35 4.84 14.42
N GLU A 256 9.89 5.86 15.15
CA GLU A 256 8.47 6.22 15.21
C GLU A 256 7.89 6.66 13.87
N ARG A 257 8.64 7.42 13.07
CA ARG A 257 8.20 7.86 11.72
C ARG A 257 7.86 6.67 10.84
N VAL A 258 8.76 5.70 10.76
CA VAL A 258 8.58 4.51 9.92
C VAL A 258 7.49 3.62 10.50
N PHE A 259 7.44 3.48 11.82
CA PHE A 259 6.42 2.68 12.51
C PHE A 259 5.01 3.23 12.28
N ALA A 260 4.82 4.53 12.49
CA ALA A 260 3.54 5.21 12.31
C ALA A 260 3.02 5.07 10.88
N ALA A 261 3.89 5.30 9.88
CA ALA A 261 3.52 5.16 8.48
C ALA A 261 3.25 3.69 8.10
N LEU A 262 4.27 2.84 8.16
CA LEU A 262 4.21 1.51 7.56
C LEU A 262 3.42 0.50 8.40
N TYR A 263 3.36 0.67 9.72
CA TYR A 263 2.77 -0.34 10.61
C TYR A 263 1.42 0.11 11.16
N GLN A 264 1.31 1.36 11.62
CA GLN A 264 0.03 1.92 12.06
C GLN A 264 -0.81 2.51 10.91
N GLN A 265 -0.33 2.50 9.66
CA GLN A 265 -1.04 3.07 8.51
C GLN A 265 -1.38 4.56 8.67
N ARG A 266 -0.57 5.29 9.44
CA ARG A 266 -0.76 6.71 9.78
C ARG A 266 0.55 7.47 9.55
N PRO A 267 0.91 7.75 8.29
CA PRO A 267 2.07 8.58 8.01
C PRO A 267 1.94 9.94 8.67
N MET A 268 3.02 10.38 9.32
CA MET A 268 3.09 11.71 9.90
C MET A 268 3.44 12.73 8.80
N ARG A 269 2.97 13.97 8.95
CA ARG A 269 3.43 15.10 8.13
C ARG A 269 4.94 15.21 8.18
N ASP A 270 5.58 15.60 7.08
CA ASP A 270 6.92 16.20 7.15
C ASP A 270 6.75 17.53 7.90
N GLY A 271 6.88 17.47 9.23
CA GLY A 271 6.40 18.49 10.17
C GLY A 271 5.83 17.90 11.46
N GLY A 272 5.57 16.59 11.51
CA GLY A 272 5.42 15.80 12.73
C GLY A 272 6.76 15.78 13.45
N THR A 273 6.86 16.64 14.44
CA THR A 273 8.07 17.21 14.99
C THR A 273 9.05 16.12 15.47
N LEU A 274 10.29 16.15 14.97
CA LEU A 274 11.40 15.33 15.51
C LEU A 274 11.60 15.53 17.02
N PHE A 275 11.09 16.65 17.53
CA PHE A 275 11.08 17.09 18.91
C PHE A 275 9.65 17.33 19.37
N GLU A 276 9.25 16.84 20.52
CA GLU A 276 7.98 17.24 21.15
C GLU A 276 8.06 18.74 21.49
N LEU A 277 7.44 19.61 20.66
CA LEU A 277 7.58 21.07 20.78
C LEU A 277 7.03 21.61 22.10
N ASP A 278 6.04 20.93 22.67
CA ASP A 278 5.48 21.17 24.00
C ASP A 278 6.47 20.91 25.13
N ARG A 279 7.56 20.19 24.86
CA ARG A 279 8.68 19.97 25.80
C ARG A 279 9.84 20.95 25.62
N LEU A 280 9.76 21.86 24.65
CA LEU A 280 10.74 22.92 24.48
C LEU A 280 10.30 24.13 25.32
N GLY A 281 11.04 24.40 26.40
CA GLY A 281 10.87 25.61 27.19
C GLY A 281 11.49 26.83 26.49
N PHE A 282 10.79 27.96 26.51
CA PHE A 282 11.38 29.26 26.18
C PHE A 282 11.99 29.86 27.45
N VAL A 283 13.22 30.38 27.32
CA VAL A 283 13.92 31.08 28.40
C VAL A 283 14.13 32.53 27.99
N ASP A 284 13.87 33.47 28.89
CA ASP A 284 13.97 34.91 28.62
C ASP A 284 15.43 35.37 28.44
N ALA A 285 16.37 34.65 29.05
CA ALA A 285 17.80 34.91 28.95
C ALA A 285 18.58 33.59 28.86
N PRO A 286 19.70 33.54 28.13
CA PRO A 286 20.50 32.34 28.02
C PRO A 286 21.14 32.00 29.37
N PRO A 287 21.01 30.75 29.86
CA PRO A 287 21.71 30.32 31.07
C PRO A 287 23.23 30.25 30.82
N ALA A 288 24.00 30.11 31.89
CA ALA A 288 25.44 29.89 31.77
C ALA A 288 25.73 28.57 31.05
N VAL A 289 26.47 28.65 29.95
CA VAL A 289 26.84 27.49 29.11
C VAL A 289 28.33 27.19 29.27
N VAL A 290 28.67 25.91 29.32
CA VAL A 290 30.06 25.43 29.41
C VAL A 290 30.68 25.19 28.02
N ARG A 291 29.85 25.02 26.99
CA ARG A 291 30.29 24.84 25.60
C ARG A 291 29.28 25.38 24.62
N THR A 292 29.76 25.94 23.51
CA THR A 292 28.91 26.35 22.38
C THR A 292 29.36 25.71 21.07
N VAL A 293 28.40 25.35 20.23
CA VAL A 293 28.63 24.85 18.87
C VAL A 293 27.71 25.61 17.91
N ARG A 294 28.19 25.90 16.69
CA ARG A 294 27.33 26.36 15.60
C ARG A 294 27.41 25.37 14.44
N ALA A 295 26.25 24.89 14.01
CA ALA A 295 26.09 24.03 12.85
C ALA A 295 25.33 24.78 11.76
N TRP A 296 25.71 24.55 10.51
CA TRP A 296 25.08 25.17 9.34
C TRP A 296 24.46 24.10 8.46
N ASP A 297 23.18 24.24 8.18
CA ASP A 297 22.48 23.53 7.12
C ASP A 297 22.54 24.39 5.86
N LEU A 298 23.37 23.97 4.90
CA LEU A 298 23.69 24.75 3.71
C LEU A 298 22.72 24.40 2.58
N ALA A 299 22.00 25.41 2.09
CA ALA A 299 21.21 25.30 0.87
C ALA A 299 22.08 25.62 -0.35
N ALA A 300 22.03 24.78 -1.38
CA ALA A 300 22.76 24.96 -2.65
C ALA A 300 21.81 25.19 -3.84
N THR A 301 20.70 25.90 -3.62
CA THR A 301 19.67 26.11 -4.64
C THR A 301 19.89 27.45 -5.36
N ALA A 302 20.09 27.43 -6.68
CA ALA A 302 20.20 28.65 -7.48
C ALA A 302 18.85 29.34 -7.64
N ALA A 303 18.84 30.68 -7.64
CA ALA A 303 17.64 31.46 -7.89
C ALA A 303 17.13 31.26 -9.33
N SER A 304 15.83 31.07 -9.52
CA SER A 304 15.20 30.99 -10.84
C SER A 304 13.89 31.80 -10.86
N ALA A 305 13.45 32.22 -12.06
CA ALA A 305 12.25 33.04 -12.19
C ALA A 305 11.03 32.34 -11.57
N GLY A 306 10.46 32.95 -10.52
CA GLY A 306 9.31 32.41 -9.79
C GLY A 306 9.63 31.48 -8.62
N ARG A 307 10.91 31.18 -8.32
CA ARG A 307 11.30 30.34 -7.19
C ARG A 307 12.47 30.93 -6.41
N ASN A 308 12.21 31.28 -5.16
CA ASN A 308 13.24 31.72 -4.22
C ASN A 308 14.18 30.55 -3.87
N PRO A 309 15.49 30.81 -3.69
CA PRO A 309 16.42 29.81 -3.18
C PRO A 309 16.03 29.36 -1.77
N ASP A 310 16.37 28.10 -1.45
CA ASP A 310 16.14 27.53 -0.13
C ASP A 310 16.99 28.26 0.94
N TRP A 311 16.57 28.16 2.21
CA TRP A 311 17.27 28.84 3.30
C TRP A 311 18.52 28.07 3.71
N THR A 312 19.66 28.76 3.78
CA THR A 312 20.78 28.33 4.62
C THR A 312 20.50 28.74 6.06
N VAL A 313 20.68 27.83 7.01
CA VAL A 313 20.35 28.06 8.43
C VAL A 313 21.55 27.73 9.31
N GLY A 314 21.95 28.70 10.15
CA GLY A 314 22.99 28.53 11.16
C GLY A 314 22.37 28.46 12.55
N LEU A 315 22.42 27.30 13.19
CA LEU A 315 21.93 27.07 14.56
C LEU A 315 23.10 27.12 15.56
N LYS A 316 23.01 27.99 16.57
CA LYS A 316 23.94 28.02 17.70
C LYS A 316 23.32 27.33 18.91
N LEU A 317 23.97 26.27 19.36
CA LEU A 317 23.61 25.54 20.56
C LEU A 317 24.62 25.79 21.68
N GLY A 318 24.12 25.93 22.89
CA GLY A 318 24.89 25.90 24.13
C GLY A 318 24.61 24.62 24.92
N LEU A 319 25.61 24.11 25.62
CA LEU A 319 25.51 23.04 26.61
C LEU A 319 25.73 23.65 28.00
N THR A 320 24.78 23.47 28.91
CA THR A 320 24.89 23.90 30.31
C THR A 320 25.64 22.86 31.16
N ALA A 321 26.03 23.22 32.38
CA ALA A 321 26.78 22.32 33.28
C ALA A 321 25.99 21.06 33.69
N ASP A 322 24.66 21.14 33.72
CA ASP A 322 23.72 20.04 34.00
C ASP A 322 23.40 19.18 32.76
N GLY A 323 24.02 19.45 31.60
CA GLY A 323 23.84 18.66 30.38
C GLY A 323 22.65 19.08 29.51
N THR A 324 21.97 20.17 29.85
CA THR A 324 20.85 20.71 29.07
C THR A 324 21.36 21.45 27.83
N HIS A 325 20.72 21.21 26.68
CA HIS A 325 21.02 21.91 25.43
C HIS A 325 20.09 23.10 25.26
N VAL A 326 20.64 24.26 24.91
CA VAL A 326 19.89 25.51 24.76
C VAL A 326 20.17 26.11 23.38
N VAL A 327 19.13 26.49 22.65
CA VAL A 327 19.25 27.25 21.40
C VAL A 327 19.56 28.70 21.76
N LEU A 328 20.77 29.16 21.42
CA LEU A 328 21.24 30.51 21.75
C LEU A 328 20.97 31.52 20.63
N ASP A 329 20.97 31.06 19.37
CA ASP A 329 20.75 31.90 18.20
C ASP A 329 20.41 31.06 16.96
N VAL A 330 19.60 31.62 16.06
CA VAL A 330 19.24 31.03 14.77
C VAL A 330 19.37 32.09 13.68
N VAL A 331 20.36 31.91 12.81
CA VAL A 331 20.57 32.78 11.65
C VAL A 331 20.01 32.11 10.40
N ARG A 332 19.30 32.87 9.57
CA ARG A 332 18.74 32.39 8.30
C ARG A 332 19.16 33.32 7.17
N VAL A 333 19.75 32.76 6.12
CA VAL A 333 20.22 33.51 4.94
C VAL A 333 19.66 32.87 3.67
N ARG A 334 19.25 33.71 2.72
CA ARG A 334 18.97 33.30 1.34
C ARG A 334 20.03 33.90 0.44
N ALA A 335 20.94 33.06 -0.01
CA ALA A 335 22.04 33.44 -0.90
C ALA A 335 22.25 32.33 -1.93
N GLY A 336 22.75 32.70 -3.12
CA GLY A 336 23.16 31.72 -4.13
C GLY A 336 24.45 30.99 -3.70
N PRO A 337 24.85 29.91 -4.39
CA PRO A 337 25.98 29.05 -3.99
C PRO A 337 27.33 29.75 -3.82
N ALA A 338 27.50 30.95 -4.36
CA ALA A 338 28.72 31.76 -4.26
C ALA A 338 28.71 32.78 -3.09
N ALA A 339 27.62 32.88 -2.34
CA ALA A 339 27.39 33.89 -1.30
C ALA A 339 27.06 33.29 0.07
N VAL A 340 27.21 31.97 0.23
CA VAL A 340 27.05 31.21 1.47
C VAL A 340 28.40 30.69 1.93
#